data_AF-A0A8H6NLD9-F1
#
_entry.id   AF-A0A8H6NLD9-F1
#
_cell.length_a   1.000
_cell.length_b   1.000
_cell.length_c   1.000
_cell.angle_alpha   90.00
_cell.angle_beta   90.00
_cell.angle_gamma   90.00
#
_symmetry.space_group_name_H-M   'P 1'
#
loop_
_entity.id
_entity.type
_entity.pdbx_description
1 polymer ?
#
loop_
_entity_poly.entity_id
_entity_poly.type
_entity_poly.pdbx_seq_one_letter_code
_entity_poly.pdbx_strand_id
1 'polypeptide(L)'
;MAGEMSSSPAIMGLMTAGAVIIGFYVYRTMILSKPFPGIPYNKRAATHPLGDIPEMMNYVTRTKRIFCWLTSLATRHQSAIVQAFIKPASLHWVVLTDPFESQDILLRRTKEFDRNSFFGELIGGILPEQHI
;
A
#
# COMPACT_ATOMS: atom_id res chain seq x y z
N MET A 1 23.43 -21.48 47.18
CA MET A 1 22.50 -20.34 47.01
C MET A 1 22.17 -20.22 45.53
N ALA A 2 21.13 -20.93 45.08
CA ALA A 2 20.57 -20.74 43.74
C ALA A 2 19.05 -20.81 43.95
N GLY A 3 18.42 -19.66 44.14
CA GLY A 3 16.97 -19.58 44.28
C GLY A 3 16.36 -19.89 42.92
N GLU A 4 15.79 -21.08 42.78
CA GLU A 4 14.93 -21.42 41.66
C GLU A 4 13.73 -20.47 41.68
N MET A 5 13.79 -19.47 40.81
CA MET A 5 12.70 -18.54 40.59
C MET A 5 11.62 -19.28 39.78
N SER A 6 10.87 -20.15 40.46
CA SER A 6 9.69 -20.82 39.92
C SER A 6 8.59 -19.77 39.72
N SER A 7 8.62 -19.11 38.57
CA SER A 7 7.62 -18.12 38.19
C SER A 7 6.25 -18.80 38.06
N SER A 8 5.28 -18.32 38.85
CA SER A 8 3.91 -18.82 38.86
C SER A 8 3.34 -18.91 37.43
N PRO A 9 2.57 -19.97 37.09
CA PRO A 9 1.99 -20.14 35.75
C PRO A 9 1.14 -18.94 35.31
N ALA A 10 0.58 -18.19 36.27
CA ALA A 10 -0.12 -16.94 35.99
C ALA A 10 0.80 -15.82 35.45
N ILE A 11 2.03 -15.72 35.95
CA ILE A 11 3.02 -14.73 35.51
C ILE A 11 3.49 -15.08 34.09
N MET A 12 3.74 -16.36 33.81
CA MET A 12 4.06 -16.81 32.46
C MET A 12 2.92 -16.54 31.47
N GLY A 13 1.66 -16.77 31.87
CA GLY A 13 0.49 -16.48 31.05
C GLY A 13 0.33 -14.99 30.72
N LEU A 14 0.61 -14.09 31.67
CA LEU A 14 0.60 -12.65 31.44
C LEU A 14 1.73 -12.21 30.49
N MET A 15 2.93 -12.78 30.63
CA MET A 15 4.06 -12.46 29.75
C MET A 15 3.83 -12.93 28.31
N THR A 16 3.27 -14.12 28.10
CA THR A 16 2.94 -14.61 26.76
C THR A 16 1.83 -13.79 26.11
N ALA A 17 0.76 -13.48 26.85
CA ALA A 17 -0.31 -12.62 26.34
C ALA A 17 0.21 -11.22 25.99
N GLY A 18 1.05 -10.62 26.83
CA GLY A 18 1.70 -9.33 26.56
C GLY A 18 2.57 -9.37 25.30
N ALA A 19 3.38 -10.41 25.14
CA ALA A 19 4.22 -10.58 23.94
C ALA A 19 3.39 -10.72 22.66
N VAL A 20 2.26 -11.44 22.71
CA VAL A 20 1.34 -11.57 21.57
C VAL A 20 0.70 -10.23 21.21
N ILE A 21 0.25 -9.44 22.19
CA ILE A 21 -0.35 -8.12 21.94
C ILE A 21 0.67 -7.17 21.32
N ILE A 22 1.90 -7.13 21.86
CA ILE A 22 2.98 -6.29 21.34
C ILE A 22 3.35 -6.73 19.93
N GLY A 23 3.51 -8.04 19.70
CA GLY A 23 3.81 -8.61 18.38
C GLY A 23 2.73 -8.25 17.36
N PHE A 24 1.46 -8.35 17.73
CA PHE A 24 0.33 -7.97 16.87
C PHE A 24 0.30 -6.46 16.58
N TYR A 25 0.59 -5.63 17.58
CA TYR A 25 0.65 -4.17 17.40
C TYR A 25 1.79 -3.75 16.45
N VAL A 26 2.98 -4.33 16.63
CA VAL A 26 4.14 -4.09 15.74
C VAL A 26 3.82 -4.56 14.32
N TYR A 27 3.28 -5.78 14.17
CA TYR A 27 2.84 -6.32 12.88
C TYR A 27 1.86 -5.39 12.16
N ARG A 28 0.83 -4.92 12.88
CA ARG A 28 -0.16 -3.98 12.33
C ARG A 28 0.49 -2.68 11.88
N THR A 29 1.40 -2.14 12.69
CA THR A 29 2.05 -0.84 12.41
C THR A 29 3.05 -0.94 11.26
N MET A 30 3.70 -2.08 11.08
CA MET A 30 4.62 -2.31 9.95
C MET A 30 3.88 -2.46 8.62
N ILE A 31 2.64 -2.97 8.63
CA ILE A 31 1.86 -3.18 7.40
C ILE A 31 1.13 -1.92 6.97
N LEU A 32 0.77 -1.05 7.92
CA LEU A 32 0.05 0.19 7.62
C LEU A 32 0.98 1.21 6.98
N SER A 33 0.79 1.44 5.68
CA SER A 33 1.50 2.49 4.96
C SER A 33 1.10 3.87 5.50
N LYS A 34 2.10 4.71 5.81
CA LYS A 34 1.88 6.09 6.26
C LYS A 34 1.62 6.99 5.04
N PRO A 35 0.43 7.61 4.89
CA PRO A 35 0.12 8.46 3.73
C PRO A 35 1.01 9.70 3.66
N PHE A 36 1.30 10.17 2.45
CA PHE A 36 1.85 11.52 2.27
C PHE A 36 0.82 12.57 2.69
N PRO A 37 1.22 13.57 3.50
CA PRO A 37 0.33 14.67 3.86
C PRO A 37 -0.02 15.49 2.62
N GLY A 38 -1.26 15.97 2.53
CA GLY A 38 -1.71 16.89 1.47
C GLY A 38 -2.18 16.24 0.17
N ILE A 39 -1.91 14.94 -0.07
CA ILE A 39 -2.43 14.23 -1.23
C ILE A 39 -3.67 13.42 -0.82
N PRO A 40 -4.82 13.53 -1.51
CA PRO A 40 -6.01 12.77 -1.15
C PRO A 40 -5.81 11.26 -1.36
N TYR A 41 -6.51 10.48 -0.55
CA TYR A 41 -6.47 9.02 -0.58
C TYR A 41 -7.75 8.43 -0.01
N ASN A 42 -7.96 7.14 -0.24
CA ASN A 42 -9.08 6.41 0.33
C ASN A 42 -8.85 6.18 1.83
N LYS A 43 -9.57 6.94 2.67
CA LYS A 43 -9.43 6.87 4.14
C LYS A 43 -9.64 5.45 4.69
N ARG A 44 -10.53 4.68 4.05
CA ARG A 44 -10.80 3.29 4.41
C ARG A 44 -9.57 2.40 4.17
N ALA A 45 -8.91 2.58 3.03
CA ALA A 45 -7.72 1.82 2.66
C ALA A 45 -6.55 2.07 3.62
N ALA A 46 -6.35 3.30 4.10
CA ALA A 46 -5.29 3.60 5.06
C ALA A 46 -5.45 2.89 6.42
N THR A 47 -6.66 2.41 6.74
CA THR A 47 -6.93 1.70 8.01
C THR A 47 -6.90 0.18 7.88
N HIS A 48 -6.84 -0.34 6.65
CA HIS A 48 -6.97 -1.76 6.34
C HIS A 48 -5.62 -2.36 5.92
N PRO A 49 -5.23 -3.56 6.39
CA PRO A 49 -3.93 -4.15 6.07
C PRO A 49 -3.73 -4.44 4.58
N LEU A 50 -4.82 -4.69 3.84
CA LEU A 50 -4.79 -4.90 2.38
C LEU A 50 -4.97 -3.61 1.57
N GLY A 51 -5.09 -2.45 2.23
CA GLY A 51 -5.24 -1.18 1.54
C GLY A 51 -6.39 -1.16 0.53
N ASP A 52 -6.07 -0.77 -0.70
CA ASP A 52 -7.00 -0.69 -1.83
C ASP A 52 -7.05 -2.00 -2.66
N ILE A 53 -6.26 -3.02 -2.33
CA ILE A 53 -6.16 -4.28 -3.11
C ILE A 53 -7.53 -4.94 -3.33
N PRO A 54 -8.40 -5.13 -2.32
CA PRO A 54 -9.66 -5.84 -2.53
C PRO A 54 -10.60 -5.10 -3.48
N GLU A 55 -10.62 -3.76 -3.38
CA GLU A 55 -11.43 -2.90 -4.24
C GLU A 55 -10.90 -2.91 -5.68
N MET A 56 -9.58 -2.78 -5.84
CA MET A 56 -8.90 -2.91 -7.12
C MET A 56 -9.18 -4.27 -7.77
N MET A 57 -9.02 -5.37 -7.03
CA MET A 57 -9.27 -6.71 -7.53
C MET A 57 -10.72 -6.90 -7.99
N ASN A 58 -11.71 -6.42 -7.23
CA ASN A 58 -13.10 -6.50 -7.64
C ASN A 58 -13.38 -5.71 -8.93
N TYR A 59 -12.68 -4.59 -9.16
CA TYR A 59 -12.77 -3.85 -10.41
C TYR A 59 -12.07 -4.58 -11.58
N VAL A 60 -10.83 -5.02 -11.36
CA VAL A 60 -9.98 -5.65 -12.40
C VAL A 60 -10.51 -7.02 -12.82
N THR A 61 -11.07 -7.81 -11.89
CA THR A 61 -11.69 -9.10 -12.24
C THR A 61 -12.87 -8.93 -13.20
N ARG A 62 -13.66 -7.85 -13.06
CA ARG A 62 -14.82 -7.55 -13.91
C ARG A 62 -14.43 -6.88 -15.23
N THR A 63 -13.53 -5.91 -15.18
CA THR A 63 -13.22 -5.03 -16.34
C THR A 63 -11.94 -5.39 -17.06
N LYS A 64 -11.04 -6.14 -16.40
CA LYS A 64 -9.66 -6.40 -16.83
C LYS A 64 -8.83 -5.13 -17.09
N ARG A 65 -9.20 -3.99 -16.47
CA ARG A 65 -8.58 -2.68 -16.74
C ARG A 65 -8.12 -1.99 -15.46
N ILE A 66 -6.88 -2.26 -15.04
CA ILE A 66 -6.30 -1.66 -13.83
C ILE A 66 -6.14 -0.13 -13.93
N PHE A 67 -5.74 0.39 -15.09
CA PHE A 67 -5.55 1.83 -15.28
C PHE A 67 -6.84 2.63 -15.17
N CYS A 68 -7.97 2.06 -15.59
CA CYS A 68 -9.26 2.71 -15.43
C CYS A 68 -9.70 2.79 -13.97
N TRP A 69 -9.32 1.80 -13.17
CA TRP A 69 -9.51 1.89 -11.72
C TRP A 69 -8.63 2.98 -11.11
N LEU A 70 -7.35 3.05 -11.48
CA LEU A 70 -6.42 4.10 -10.99
C LEU A 70 -6.90 5.50 -11.36
N THR A 71 -7.32 5.73 -12.62
CA THR A 71 -7.85 7.03 -13.03
C THR A 71 -9.19 7.35 -12.36
N SER A 72 -10.01 6.34 -12.06
CA SER A 72 -11.25 6.56 -11.29
C SER A 72 -11.01 7.08 -9.88
N LEU A 73 -9.85 6.81 -9.27
CA LEU A 73 -9.50 7.37 -7.96
C LEU A 73 -9.38 8.90 -8.04
N ALA A 74 -8.73 9.42 -9.09
CA ALA A 74 -8.60 10.86 -9.32
C ALA A 74 -9.97 11.53 -9.50
N THR A 75 -10.86 10.91 -10.28
CA THR A 75 -12.25 11.40 -10.46
C THR A 75 -13.02 11.40 -9.14
N ARG A 76 -12.93 10.32 -8.34
CA ARG A 76 -13.65 10.19 -7.07
C ARG A 76 -13.18 11.16 -6.01
N HIS A 77 -11.89 11.48 -6.00
CA HIS A 77 -11.29 12.42 -5.06
C HIS A 77 -11.25 13.86 -5.57
N GLN A 78 -11.78 14.12 -6.78
CA GLN A 78 -11.76 15.43 -7.45
C GLN A 78 -10.36 16.08 -7.43
N SER A 79 -9.33 15.27 -7.65
CA SER A 79 -7.94 15.70 -7.57
C SER A 79 -7.14 15.03 -8.69
N ALA A 80 -6.27 15.80 -9.34
CA ALA A 80 -5.37 15.27 -10.37
C ALA A 80 -4.24 14.40 -9.79
N ILE A 81 -4.04 14.44 -8.47
CA ILE A 81 -3.05 13.63 -7.75
C ILE A 81 -3.74 12.86 -6.62
N VAL A 82 -3.52 11.55 -6.54
CA VAL A 82 -4.16 10.67 -5.54
C VAL A 82 -3.23 9.54 -5.10
N GLN A 83 -3.35 9.09 -3.86
CA GLN A 83 -2.58 7.96 -3.34
C GLN A 83 -3.38 6.66 -3.37
N ALA A 84 -2.73 5.57 -3.79
CA ALA A 84 -3.31 4.22 -3.83
C ALA A 84 -2.44 3.23 -3.03
N PHE A 85 -3.07 2.52 -2.09
CA PHE A 85 -2.40 1.55 -1.20
C PHE A 85 -2.49 0.13 -1.76
N ILE A 86 -1.69 -0.14 -2.80
CA ILE A 86 -1.72 -1.44 -3.51
C ILE A 86 -0.62 -2.38 -3.01
N LYS A 87 0.41 -1.85 -2.34
CA LYS A 87 1.53 -2.65 -1.81
C LYS A 87 1.56 -2.54 -0.28
N PRO A 88 1.15 -3.60 0.45
CA PRO A 88 1.22 -3.60 1.91
C PRO A 88 2.68 -3.53 2.37
N ALA A 89 2.93 -2.86 3.50
CA ALA A 89 4.27 -2.65 4.07
C ALA A 89 5.28 -1.94 3.15
N SER A 90 4.83 -1.23 2.12
CA SER A 90 5.70 -0.51 1.19
C SER A 90 5.17 0.89 0.87
N LEU A 91 5.95 1.61 0.06
CA LEU A 91 5.57 2.92 -0.46
C LEU A 91 4.30 2.76 -1.31
N HIS A 92 3.29 3.54 -0.95
CA HIS A 92 2.05 3.63 -1.70
C HIS A 92 2.29 4.34 -3.03
N TRP A 93 1.44 4.05 -4.00
CA TRP A 93 1.56 4.69 -5.31
C TRP A 93 0.94 6.07 -5.26
N VAL A 94 1.55 6.99 -6.00
CA VAL A 94 0.98 8.31 -6.28
C VAL A 94 0.61 8.32 -7.75
N VAL A 95 -0.68 8.47 -8.02
CA VAL A 95 -1.23 8.51 -9.37
C VAL A 95 -1.45 9.97 -9.73
N LEU A 96 -0.80 10.41 -10.81
CA LEU A 96 -0.99 11.70 -11.43
C LEU A 96 -1.77 11.53 -12.73
N THR A 97 -2.87 12.27 -12.89
CA THR A 97 -3.72 12.22 -14.08
C THR A 97 -3.72 13.51 -14.90
N ASP A 98 -2.98 14.53 -14.47
CA ASP A 98 -2.85 15.77 -15.24
C ASP A 98 -1.92 15.53 -16.46
N PRO A 99 -2.39 15.75 -17.70
CA PRO A 99 -1.61 15.43 -18.88
C PRO A 99 -0.41 16.35 -19.08
N PHE A 100 -0.49 17.62 -18.66
CA PHE A 100 0.60 18.58 -18.85
C PHE A 100 1.74 18.31 -17.88
N GLU A 101 1.43 18.10 -16.60
CA GLU A 101 2.42 17.73 -15.58
C GLU A 101 3.03 16.35 -15.89
N SER A 102 2.21 15.39 -16.34
CA SER A 102 2.73 14.07 -16.74
C SER A 102 3.69 14.19 -17.93
N GLN A 103 3.36 14.99 -18.94
CA GLN A 103 4.24 15.23 -20.08
C GLN A 103 5.53 15.94 -19.67
N ASP A 104 5.46 16.94 -18.78
CA ASP A 104 6.63 17.65 -18.30
C ASP A 104 7.58 16.74 -17.51
N ILE A 105 7.03 15.89 -16.64
CA ILE A 105 7.80 14.88 -15.91
C ILE A 105 8.52 13.93 -16.89
N LEU A 106 7.80 13.41 -17.88
CA LEU A 106 8.32 12.45 -18.85
C LEU A 106 9.39 13.03 -19.77
N LEU A 107 9.27 14.31 -20.16
CA LEU A 107 10.15 14.92 -21.16
C LEU A 107 11.28 15.77 -20.54
N ARG A 108 11.08 16.35 -19.36
CA ARG A 108 11.96 17.39 -18.81
C ARG A 108 12.54 17.06 -17.44
N ARG A 109 11.91 16.17 -16.65
CA ARG A 109 12.34 15.86 -15.26
C ARG A 109 12.82 14.43 -15.07
N THR A 110 13.39 13.82 -16.11
CA THR A 110 13.92 12.44 -16.09
C THR A 110 15.08 12.20 -15.11
N LYS A 111 15.71 13.27 -14.58
CA LYS A 111 16.71 13.16 -13.51
C LYS A 111 16.09 13.06 -12.11
N GLU A 112 14.85 13.52 -11.95
CA GLU A 112 14.11 13.48 -10.69
C GLU A 112 13.23 12.23 -10.59
N PHE A 113 12.74 11.75 -11.73
CA PHE A 113 11.87 10.58 -11.83
C PHE A 113 12.53 9.50 -12.69
N ASP A 114 12.80 8.35 -12.07
CA ASP A 114 13.31 7.17 -12.75
C ASP A 114 12.17 6.19 -13.09
N ARG A 115 12.36 5.38 -14.14
CA ARG A 115 11.41 4.33 -14.53
C ARG A 115 11.59 3.14 -13.60
N ASN A 116 10.54 2.85 -12.83
CA ASN A 116 10.57 1.71 -11.92
C ASN A 116 10.40 0.38 -12.67
N SER A 117 11.32 -0.57 -12.46
CA SER A 117 11.26 -1.94 -13.01
C SER A 117 10.06 -2.73 -12.49
N PHE A 118 9.57 -2.40 -11.29
CA PHE A 118 8.43 -3.06 -10.63
C PHE A 118 7.13 -3.03 -11.44
N PHE A 119 6.91 -1.98 -12.25
CA PHE A 119 5.70 -1.86 -13.04
C PHE A 119 5.63 -2.94 -14.14
N GLY A 120 6.78 -3.33 -14.70
CA GLY A 120 6.86 -4.43 -15.67
C GLY A 120 6.53 -5.79 -15.03
N GLU A 121 7.07 -6.06 -13.84
CA GLU A 121 6.79 -7.30 -13.10
C GLU A 121 5.32 -7.41 -12.68
N LEU A 122 4.75 -6.31 -12.20
CA LEU A 122 3.37 -6.29 -11.72
C LEU A 122 2.35 -6.39 -12.87
N ILE A 123 2.61 -5.74 -14.01
CA ILE A 123 1.77 -5.88 -15.20
C ILE A 123 1.90 -7.28 -15.79
N GLY A 124 3.11 -7.85 -15.87
CA GLY A 124 3.30 -9.23 -16.33
C GLY A 124 2.52 -10.24 -15.48
N GLY A 125 2.41 -10.02 -14.17
CA GLY A 125 1.65 -10.89 -13.26
C GLY A 125 0.13 -10.71 -13.29
N ILE A 126 -0.36 -9.48 -13.51
CA ILE A 126 -1.81 -9.16 -13.45
C ILE A 126 -2.46 -9.18 -14.85
N LEU A 127 -1.70 -8.88 -15.90
CA LEU A 127 -2.12 -8.74 -17.29
C LEU A 127 -1.08 -9.43 -18.20
N PRO A 128 -1.07 -10.77 -18.27
CA PRO A 128 -0.06 -11.53 -19.02
C PRO A 128 -0.01 -11.23 -20.52
N GLU A 129 -1.04 -10.58 -21.09
CA GLU A 129 -1.16 -10.27 -22.52
C GLU A 129 -0.64 -8.85 -22.91
N GLN A 130 -0.18 -8.05 -21.95
CA GLN A 130 0.37 -6.73 -22.24
C GLN A 130 1.90 -6.84 -22.40
N HIS A 131 2.36 -6.94 -23.64
CA HIS A 131 3.78 -6.77 -23.96
C HIS A 131 4.16 -5.29 -23.73
N ILE A 132 5.10 -5.02 -22.81
CA ILE A 132 5.74 -3.71 -22.59
C ILE A 132 7.17 -3.80 -23.12
#